data_AF-A0A6P0YD32-F1
#
_entry.id   AF-A0A6P0YD32-F1
#
_cell.length_a   1.000
_cell.length_b   1.000
_cell.length_c   1.000
_cell.angle_alpha   90.00
_cell.angle_beta   90.00
_cell.angle_gamma   90.00
#
_symmetry.space_group_name_H-M   'P 1'
#
loop_
_entity.id
_entity.type
_entity.pdbx_description
1 polymer ?
#
loop_
_entity_poly.entity_id
_entity_poly.type
_entity_poly.pdbx_seq_one_letter_code
_entity_poly.pdbx_strand_id
1 'polypeptide(L)'
;MVAQISNSNYETQTQEIAKQLLATTQEKNRSWLGQLQNQMRWDDKLLDWAMANPGLRVQLFRFIDCLPALHSKPEIAAHLQEYLTTEEVELPEALKKLLNFANPDSVPGQLAATTVAPAVETLAHKYIAGENIKQIIKTLEKLRKEKMCFTVDLLGEAVITETEAQSY
;
A
#
# COMPACT_ATOMS: atom_id res chain seq x y z
N MET A 1 28.74 -28.44 26.53
CA MET A 1 29.50 -28.40 25.26
C MET A 1 28.52 -28.02 24.17
N VAL A 2 28.53 -26.78 23.70
CA VAL A 2 27.70 -26.32 22.58
C VAL A 2 28.49 -26.60 21.31
N ALA A 3 27.96 -27.42 20.41
CA ALA A 3 28.61 -27.75 19.16
C ALA A 3 28.78 -26.47 18.31
N GLN A 4 30.03 -26.09 18.02
CA GLN A 4 30.33 -25.05 17.05
C GLN A 4 29.96 -25.56 15.66
N ILE A 5 28.84 -25.08 15.12
CA ILE A 5 28.43 -25.35 13.74
C ILE A 5 29.36 -24.54 12.83
N SER A 6 30.03 -25.24 11.91
CA SER A 6 30.97 -24.70 10.93
C SER A 6 30.27 -23.76 9.94
N ASN A 7 30.11 -22.48 10.32
CA ASN A 7 29.37 -21.43 9.58
C ASN A 7 29.98 -20.97 8.24
N SER A 8 30.82 -21.77 7.57
CA SER A 8 31.54 -21.33 6.36
C SER A 8 30.91 -21.75 5.03
N ASN A 9 30.14 -22.85 4.96
CA ASN A 9 29.70 -23.40 3.67
C ASN A 9 28.31 -22.92 3.23
N TYR A 10 27.40 -22.64 4.19
CA TYR A 10 26.05 -22.19 3.89
C TYR A 10 25.99 -20.74 3.40
N GLU A 11 26.87 -19.86 3.90
CA GLU A 11 26.87 -18.45 3.49
C GLU A 11 27.17 -18.30 1.99
N THR A 12 28.18 -19.03 1.50
CA THR A 12 28.53 -19.03 0.08
C THR A 12 27.36 -19.50 -0.79
N GLN A 13 26.69 -20.58 -0.40
CA GLN A 13 25.52 -21.11 -1.13
C GLN A 13 24.33 -20.16 -1.07
N THR A 14 24.05 -19.55 0.09
CA THR A 14 23.00 -18.53 0.25
C THR A 14 23.24 -17.35 -0.69
N GLN A 15 24.47 -16.82 -0.73
CA GLN A 15 24.81 -15.70 -1.61
C GLN A 15 24.72 -16.07 -3.08
N GLU A 16 25.10 -17.29 -3.45
CA GLU A 16 24.99 -17.77 -4.83
C GLU A 16 23.53 -17.86 -5.29
N ILE A 17 22.67 -18.49 -4.47
CA ILE A 17 21.22 -18.59 -4.74
C ILE A 17 20.61 -17.18 -4.81
N ALA A 18 20.97 -16.28 -3.90
CA ALA A 18 20.47 -14.90 -3.91
C ALA A 18 20.85 -14.16 -5.20
N LYS A 19 22.11 -14.28 -5.66
CA LYS A 19 22.57 -13.68 -6.93
C LYS A 19 21.81 -14.24 -8.13
N GLN A 20 21.54 -15.55 -8.17
CA GLN A 20 20.76 -16.18 -9.23
C GLN A 20 19.31 -15.69 -9.25
N LEU A 21 18.66 -15.60 -8.09
CA LEU A 21 17.30 -15.07 -7.96
C LEU A 21 17.22 -13.59 -8.39
N LEU A 22 18.18 -12.78 -7.99
CA LEU A 22 18.26 -11.36 -8.38
C LEU A 22 18.46 -11.20 -9.89
N ALA A 23 19.37 -11.97 -10.50
CA ALA A 23 19.61 -11.93 -11.94
C ALA A 23 18.33 -12.28 -12.73
N THR A 24 17.64 -13.36 -12.34
CA THR A 24 16.39 -13.79 -12.96
C THR A 24 15.28 -12.73 -12.84
N THR A 25 15.23 -12.01 -11.72
CA THR A 25 14.23 -10.96 -11.47
C THR A 25 14.53 -9.68 -12.25
N GLN A 26 15.81 -9.29 -12.35
CA GLN A 26 16.24 -8.10 -13.09
C GLN A 26 16.06 -8.25 -14.61
N GLU A 27 16.23 -9.45 -15.16
CA GLU A 27 15.97 -9.73 -16.58
C GLU A 27 14.49 -9.59 -16.94
N LYS A 28 13.57 -10.04 -16.07
CA LYS A 28 12.12 -9.84 -16.24
C LYS A 28 11.72 -8.36 -16.20
N ASN A 29 12.32 -7.57 -15.31
CA ASN A 29 12.06 -6.13 -15.18
C ASN A 29 12.57 -5.30 -16.37
N ARG A 30 13.48 -5.84 -17.20
CA ARG A 30 13.91 -5.22 -18.48
C ARG A 30 12.93 -5.44 -19.63
N SER A 31 11.96 -6.34 -19.48
CA SER A 31 10.92 -6.56 -20.48
C SER A 31 9.95 -5.38 -20.53
N TRP A 32 9.47 -5.05 -21.73
CA TRP A 32 8.54 -3.94 -22.01
C TRP A 32 7.27 -3.94 -21.12
N LEU A 33 6.83 -5.12 -20.66
CA LEU A 33 5.76 -5.28 -19.66
C LEU A 33 6.14 -4.77 -18.27
N GLY A 34 7.40 -4.95 -17.84
CA GLY A 34 7.92 -4.42 -16.58
C GLY A 34 8.06 -2.90 -16.59
N GLN A 35 8.31 -2.29 -17.76
CA GLN A 35 8.32 -0.83 -17.92
C GLN A 35 6.92 -0.21 -17.85
N LEU A 36 5.89 -0.89 -18.40
CA LEU A 36 4.49 -0.47 -18.27
C LEU A 36 3.95 -0.66 -16.85
N GLN A 37 4.32 -1.75 -16.17
CA GLN A 37 4.03 -1.92 -14.75
C GLN A 37 4.72 -0.85 -13.89
N ASN A 38 5.93 -0.42 -14.27
CA ASN A 38 6.63 0.72 -13.66
C ASN A 38 5.92 2.07 -13.85
N GLN A 39 5.13 2.26 -14.93
CA GLN A 39 4.36 3.50 -15.13
C GLN A 39 3.10 3.56 -14.25
N MET A 40 2.59 2.42 -13.78
CA MET A 40 1.51 2.35 -12.78
C MET A 40 2.01 2.50 -11.32
N ARG A 41 3.28 2.86 -11.11
CA ARG A 41 3.93 3.06 -9.79
C ARG A 41 3.74 4.47 -9.21
N TRP A 42 2.58 5.10 -9.43
CA TRP A 42 2.26 6.30 -8.64
C TRP A 42 2.25 5.96 -7.14
N ASP A 43 1.74 4.77 -6.81
CA ASP A 43 1.75 4.22 -5.45
C ASP A 43 3.17 4.00 -4.92
N ASP A 44 4.07 3.38 -5.68
CA ASP A 44 5.44 3.15 -5.19
C ASP A 44 6.20 4.46 -5.06
N LYS A 45 5.93 5.48 -5.88
CA LYS A 45 6.51 6.82 -5.68
C LYS A 45 5.98 7.48 -4.42
N LEU A 46 4.70 7.31 -4.12
CA LEU A 46 4.07 7.84 -2.91
C LEU A 46 4.62 7.12 -1.66
N LEU A 47 4.84 5.80 -1.76
CA LEU A 47 5.42 4.98 -0.71
C LEU A 47 6.93 5.23 -0.52
N ASP A 48 7.71 5.31 -1.59
CA ASP A 48 9.13 5.67 -1.60
C ASP A 48 9.32 7.06 -0.97
N TRP A 49 8.41 7.99 -1.27
CA TRP A 49 8.43 9.33 -0.70
C TRP A 49 8.03 9.37 0.79
N ALA A 50 7.01 8.61 1.17
CA ALA A 50 6.67 8.39 2.58
C ALA A 50 7.88 7.80 3.34
N MET A 51 8.63 6.88 2.74
CA MET A 51 9.83 6.34 3.36
C MET A 51 11.00 7.32 3.42
N ALA A 52 11.09 8.29 2.50
CA ALA A 52 12.13 9.31 2.47
C ALA A 52 11.97 10.41 3.54
N ASN A 53 10.74 10.68 3.99
CA ASN A 53 10.44 11.75 4.95
C ASN A 53 9.73 11.20 6.20
N PRO A 54 10.43 11.07 7.34
CA PRO A 54 9.86 10.46 8.55
C PRO A 54 8.60 11.14 9.08
N GLY A 55 8.56 12.49 9.11
CA GLY A 55 7.41 13.24 9.64
C GLY A 55 6.16 13.07 8.78
N LEU A 56 6.32 13.18 7.48
CA LEU A 56 5.27 12.88 6.52
C LEU A 56 4.75 11.44 6.65
N ARG A 57 5.64 10.44 6.74
CA ARG A 57 5.27 9.02 6.78
C ARG A 57 4.19 8.76 7.82
N VAL A 58 4.43 9.31 9.01
CA VAL A 58 3.55 9.15 10.17
C VAL A 58 2.19 9.78 9.88
N GLN A 59 2.17 11.02 9.40
CA GLN A 59 0.91 11.72 9.16
C GLN A 59 0.12 11.12 7.99
N LEU A 60 0.80 10.68 6.93
CA LEU A 60 0.17 10.01 5.81
C LEU A 60 -0.46 8.67 6.23
N PHE A 61 0.24 7.87 7.04
CA PHE A 61 -0.33 6.61 7.53
C PHE A 61 -1.47 6.83 8.52
N ARG A 62 -1.40 7.86 9.37
CA ARG A 62 -2.55 8.26 10.22
C ARG A 62 -3.76 8.68 9.41
N PHE A 63 -3.54 9.45 8.34
CA PHE A 63 -4.61 9.83 7.42
C PHE A 63 -5.23 8.62 6.71
N ILE A 64 -4.40 7.69 6.21
CA ILE A 64 -4.88 6.45 5.58
C ILE A 64 -5.68 5.60 6.57
N ASP A 65 -5.25 5.52 7.83
CA ASP A 65 -5.93 4.79 8.91
C ASP A 65 -7.31 5.38 9.23
N CYS A 66 -7.45 6.71 9.28
CA CYS A 66 -8.74 7.34 9.55
C CYS A 66 -9.67 7.42 8.34
N LEU A 67 -9.15 7.28 7.11
CA LEU A 67 -9.90 7.49 5.87
C LEU A 67 -11.20 6.66 5.77
N PRO A 68 -11.24 5.36 6.15
CA PRO A 68 -12.47 4.56 6.07
C PRO A 68 -13.60 5.07 6.97
N ALA A 69 -13.27 5.83 8.02
CA ALA A 69 -14.25 6.43 8.93
C ALA A 69 -14.82 7.76 8.42
N LEU A 70 -14.28 8.34 7.35
CA LEU A 70 -14.71 9.62 6.80
C LEU A 70 -15.82 9.41 5.77
N HIS A 71 -16.97 10.06 5.96
CA HIS A 71 -18.18 9.79 5.17
C HIS A 71 -18.48 10.84 4.11
N SER A 72 -17.73 11.95 4.08
CA SER A 72 -17.97 13.04 3.13
C SER A 72 -16.69 13.58 2.49
N LYS A 73 -16.78 14.09 1.26
CA LYS A 73 -15.64 14.70 0.56
C LYS A 73 -15.05 15.91 1.31
N PRO A 74 -15.86 16.83 1.89
CA PRO A 74 -15.31 17.92 2.68
C PRO A 74 -14.54 17.45 3.90
N GLU A 75 -15.04 16.42 4.59
CA GLU A 75 -14.38 15.82 5.75
C GLU A 75 -13.05 15.17 5.37
N ILE A 76 -13.01 14.44 4.25
CA ILE A 76 -11.77 13.89 3.69
C ILE A 76 -10.77 15.01 3.35
N ALA A 77 -11.23 16.09 2.72
CA ALA A 77 -10.39 17.22 2.36
C ALA A 77 -9.84 17.96 3.59
N ALA A 78 -10.66 18.12 4.64
CA ALA A 78 -10.26 18.74 5.89
C ALA A 78 -9.17 17.92 6.60
N HIS A 79 -9.40 16.62 6.80
CA HIS A 79 -8.42 15.74 7.44
C HIS A 79 -7.13 15.62 6.62
N LEU A 80 -7.24 15.56 5.29
CA LEU A 80 -6.09 15.55 4.40
C LEU A 80 -5.23 16.79 4.61
N GLN A 81 -5.86 17.97 4.73
CA GLN A 81 -5.17 19.22 5.03
C GLN A 81 -4.52 19.17 6.41
N GLU A 82 -5.29 18.86 7.46
CA GLU A 82 -4.81 18.81 8.85
C GLU A 82 -3.59 17.90 9.05
N TYR A 83 -3.64 16.68 8.52
CA TYR A 83 -2.52 15.73 8.64
C TYR A 83 -1.30 16.17 7.83
N LEU A 84 -1.50 16.70 6.62
CA LEU A 84 -0.39 16.98 5.70
C LEU A 84 0.21 18.38 5.85
N THR A 85 -0.44 19.31 6.55
CA THR A 85 0.12 20.66 6.83
C THR A 85 0.71 20.82 8.23
N THR A 86 0.92 19.73 8.96
CA THR A 86 1.61 19.76 10.26
C THR A 86 3.06 20.26 10.09
N GLU A 87 3.61 20.99 11.06
CA GLU A 87 4.97 21.59 10.99
C GLU A 87 6.08 20.57 10.71
N GLU A 88 5.87 19.31 11.10
CA GLU A 88 6.78 18.18 10.89
C GLU A 88 6.79 17.64 9.45
N VAL A 89 5.89 18.11 8.58
CA VAL A 89 5.67 17.57 7.24
C VAL A 89 6.28 18.46 6.16
N GLU A 90 7.36 17.98 5.56
CA GLU A 90 7.87 18.57 4.32
C GLU A 90 7.12 18.02 3.11
N LEU A 91 6.18 18.82 2.58
CA LEU A 91 5.40 18.45 1.42
C LEU A 91 6.17 18.65 0.10
N PRO A 92 6.02 17.75 -0.90
CA PRO A 92 6.52 17.93 -2.24
C PRO A 92 5.62 18.93 -2.96
N GLU A 93 6.14 19.55 -4.01
CA GLU A 93 5.42 20.58 -4.75
C GLU A 93 4.05 20.13 -5.28
N ALA A 94 3.93 18.85 -5.69
CA ALA A 94 2.68 18.31 -6.19
C ALA A 94 1.57 18.27 -5.11
N LEU A 95 1.89 17.84 -3.89
CA LEU A 95 0.91 17.82 -2.79
C LEU A 95 0.68 19.20 -2.21
N LYS A 96 1.70 20.07 -2.16
CA LYS A 96 1.50 21.48 -1.82
C LYS A 96 0.44 22.12 -2.72
N LYS A 97 0.46 21.83 -4.02
CA LYS A 97 -0.56 22.32 -4.97
C LYS A 97 -1.94 21.70 -4.72
N LEU A 98 -2.01 20.40 -4.43
CA LEU A 98 -3.28 19.73 -4.09
C LEU A 98 -3.89 20.23 -2.78
N LEU A 99 -3.06 20.65 -1.82
CA LEU A 99 -3.45 21.15 -0.50
C LEU A 99 -3.61 22.68 -0.46
N ASN A 100 -3.38 23.37 -1.58
CA ASN A 100 -3.48 24.83 -1.66
C ASN A 100 -4.95 25.27 -1.78
N PHE A 101 -5.75 24.94 -0.78
CA PHE A 101 -7.13 25.38 -0.65
C PHE A 101 -7.38 25.94 0.75
N ALA A 102 -8.09 27.06 0.82
CA ALA A 102 -8.39 27.75 2.09
C ALA A 102 -9.64 27.20 2.79
N ASN A 103 -10.51 26.49 2.07
CA ASN A 103 -11.73 25.90 2.61
C ASN A 103 -11.91 24.46 2.06
N PRO A 104 -12.05 23.43 2.91
CA PRO A 104 -12.34 22.06 2.49
C PRO A 104 -13.60 21.89 1.63
N ASP A 105 -14.61 22.75 1.82
CA ASP A 105 -15.84 22.75 1.02
C ASP A 105 -15.67 23.33 -0.39
N SER A 106 -14.51 23.96 -0.65
CA SER A 106 -14.24 24.58 -1.95
C SER A 106 -14.07 23.55 -3.07
N VAL A 107 -14.24 24.00 -4.31
CA VAL A 107 -14.03 23.16 -5.50
C VAL A 107 -12.63 22.49 -5.48
N PRO A 108 -11.53 23.20 -5.16
CA PRO A 108 -10.22 22.57 -4.97
C PRO A 108 -10.16 21.51 -3.85
N GLY A 109 -10.81 21.74 -2.70
CA GLY A 109 -10.85 20.78 -1.59
C GLY A 109 -11.58 19.48 -1.97
N GLN A 110 -12.74 19.61 -2.63
CA GLN A 110 -13.50 18.46 -3.12
C GLN A 110 -12.75 17.68 -4.22
N LEU A 111 -11.98 18.37 -5.06
CA LEU A 111 -11.10 17.73 -6.06
C LEU A 111 -9.98 16.94 -5.39
N ALA A 112 -9.36 17.46 -4.34
CA ALA A 112 -8.35 16.75 -3.58
C ALA A 112 -8.91 15.45 -2.98
N ALA A 113 -10.07 15.52 -2.31
CA ALA A 113 -10.74 14.33 -1.76
C ALA A 113 -11.12 13.30 -2.84
N THR A 114 -11.59 13.76 -3.99
CA THR A 114 -11.95 12.89 -5.13
C THR A 114 -10.73 12.22 -5.76
N THR A 115 -9.52 12.73 -5.52
CA THR A 115 -8.28 12.15 -6.05
C THR A 115 -7.64 11.20 -5.04
N VAL A 116 -7.59 11.59 -3.76
CA VAL A 116 -6.84 10.84 -2.75
C VAL A 116 -7.57 9.59 -2.28
N ALA A 117 -8.89 9.65 -2.04
CA ALA A 117 -9.61 8.48 -1.54
C ALA A 117 -9.55 7.29 -2.52
N PRO A 118 -9.81 7.46 -3.83
CA PRO A 118 -9.66 6.36 -4.79
C PRO A 118 -8.22 5.87 -4.96
N ALA A 119 -7.23 6.75 -4.76
CA ALA A 119 -5.82 6.35 -4.82
C ALA A 119 -5.46 5.42 -3.65
N VAL A 120 -5.92 5.73 -2.45
CA VAL A 120 -5.74 4.86 -1.28
C VAL A 120 -6.51 3.55 -1.44
N GLU A 121 -7.73 3.59 -1.98
CA GLU A 121 -8.52 2.39 -2.29
C GLU A 121 -7.81 1.49 -3.33
N THR A 122 -7.27 2.09 -4.39
CA THR A 122 -6.49 1.38 -5.41
C THR A 122 -5.25 0.72 -4.81
N LEU A 123 -4.57 1.41 -3.88
CA LEU A 123 -3.45 0.85 -3.14
C LEU A 123 -3.90 -0.33 -2.27
N ALA A 124 -5.04 -0.24 -1.60
CA ALA A 124 -5.59 -1.34 -0.80
C ALA A 124 -5.88 -2.58 -1.66
N HIS A 125 -6.42 -2.42 -2.87
CA HIS A 125 -6.67 -3.52 -3.81
C HIS A 125 -5.40 -4.22 -4.31
N LYS A 126 -4.21 -3.65 -4.13
CA LYS A 126 -2.94 -4.39 -4.37
C LYS A 126 -2.69 -5.49 -3.35
N TYR A 127 -3.21 -5.31 -2.12
CA TYR A 127 -3.00 -6.22 -1.01
C TYR A 127 -4.24 -7.08 -0.69
N ILE A 128 -5.42 -6.66 -1.14
CA ILE A 128 -6.69 -7.36 -0.90
C ILE A 128 -7.14 -8.06 -2.20
N ALA A 129 -7.35 -9.37 -2.13
CA ALA A 129 -7.70 -10.19 -3.30
C ALA A 129 -9.15 -9.99 -3.80
N GLY A 130 -10.02 -9.41 -2.97
CA GLY A 130 -11.40 -9.05 -3.28
C GLY A 130 -12.20 -8.73 -2.01
N GLU A 131 -13.24 -7.90 -2.15
CA GLU A 131 -14.12 -7.45 -1.07
C GLU A 131 -15.30 -8.40 -0.83
N ASN A 132 -15.53 -9.33 -1.74
CA ASN A 132 -16.60 -10.31 -1.64
C ASN A 132 -16.24 -11.63 -2.32
N ILE A 133 -17.05 -12.65 -2.04
CA ILE A 133 -16.87 -14.02 -2.54
C ILE A 133 -16.74 -14.07 -4.08
N LYS A 134 -17.53 -13.27 -4.80
CA LYS A 134 -17.49 -13.26 -6.27
C LYS A 134 -16.17 -12.69 -6.81
N GLN A 135 -15.63 -11.65 -6.18
CA GLN A 135 -14.37 -11.05 -6.57
C GLN A 135 -13.19 -11.98 -6.23
N ILE A 136 -13.14 -12.52 -5.01
CA ILE A 136 -12.02 -13.40 -4.61
C ILE A 136 -11.95 -14.65 -5.47
N ILE A 137 -13.08 -15.30 -5.82
CA ILE A 137 -13.08 -16.48 -6.71
C ILE A 137 -12.39 -16.17 -8.05
N LYS A 138 -12.67 -15.01 -8.66
CA LYS A 138 -12.01 -14.60 -9.92
C LYS A 138 -10.50 -14.45 -9.75
N THR A 139 -10.07 -13.86 -8.64
CA THR A 139 -8.64 -13.71 -8.31
C THR A 139 -7.99 -15.08 -8.12
N LEU A 140 -8.61 -15.99 -7.36
CA LEU A 140 -8.09 -17.34 -7.13
C LEU A 140 -8.00 -18.15 -8.42
N GLU A 141 -9.00 -18.09 -9.29
CA GLU A 141 -8.97 -18.74 -10.61
C GLU A 141 -7.81 -18.24 -11.47
N LYS A 142 -7.53 -16.93 -11.45
CA LYS A 142 -6.37 -16.34 -12.13
C LYS A 142 -5.06 -16.90 -11.58
N LEU A 143 -4.90 -16.93 -10.25
CA LEU A 143 -3.69 -17.48 -9.61
C LEU A 143 -3.46 -18.96 -9.98
N ARG A 144 -4.52 -19.79 -10.03
CA ARG A 144 -4.39 -21.20 -10.46
C ARG A 144 -3.97 -21.34 -11.92
N LYS A 145 -4.51 -20.49 -12.81
CA LYS A 145 -4.12 -20.47 -14.24
C LYS A 145 -2.63 -20.15 -14.38
N GLU A 146 -2.12 -19.27 -13.52
CA GLU A 146 -0.71 -18.89 -13.41
C GLU A 146 0.15 -19.90 -12.63
N LYS A 147 -0.41 -21.07 -12.28
CA LYS A 147 0.28 -22.17 -11.55
C LYS A 147 0.76 -21.77 -10.15
N MET A 148 0.14 -20.77 -9.53
CA MET A 148 0.38 -20.40 -8.14
C MET A 148 -0.61 -21.10 -7.19
N CYS A 149 -0.11 -21.51 -6.04
CA CYS A 149 -0.93 -21.88 -4.88
C CYS A 149 -1.27 -20.62 -4.06
N PHE A 150 -2.28 -20.72 -3.20
CA PHE A 150 -2.72 -19.61 -2.35
C PHE A 150 -3.23 -20.12 -1.00
N THR A 151 -3.19 -19.23 -0.02
CA THR A 151 -3.95 -19.32 1.24
C THR A 151 -4.91 -18.14 1.27
N VAL A 152 -6.10 -18.34 1.85
CA VAL A 152 -7.09 -17.27 1.99
C VAL A 152 -7.15 -16.89 3.46
N ASP A 153 -7.00 -15.60 3.71
CA ASP A 153 -7.17 -14.97 5.02
C ASP A 153 -8.34 -14.00 4.94
N LEU A 154 -9.26 -14.06 5.91
CA LEU A 154 -10.45 -13.22 5.94
C LEU A 154 -10.15 -11.95 6.73
N LEU A 155 -10.26 -10.80 6.09
CA LEU A 155 -10.09 -9.52 6.77
C LEU A 155 -11.32 -9.21 7.64
N GLY A 156 -11.08 -8.77 8.87
CA GLY A 156 -12.11 -8.35 9.81
C GLY A 156 -11.54 -7.38 10.84
N GLU A 157 -12.42 -6.61 11.47
CA GLU A 157 -12.07 -5.75 12.60
C GLU A 157 -11.81 -6.59 13.86
N ALA A 158 -11.31 -5.94 14.92
CA ALA A 158 -11.08 -6.61 16.19
C ALA A 158 -12.41 -7.14 16.77
N VAL A 159 -12.48 -8.46 16.96
CA VAL A 159 -13.64 -9.13 17.56
C VAL A 159 -13.70 -8.81 19.05
N ILE A 160 -14.75 -8.08 19.47
CA ILE A 160 -14.97 -7.68 20.87
C ILE A 160 -16.24 -8.31 21.48
N THR A 161 -17.06 -8.99 20.67
CA THR A 161 -18.25 -9.71 21.12
C THR A 161 -18.33 -11.14 20.57
N GLU A 162 -19.06 -12.02 21.27
CA GLU A 162 -19.36 -13.38 20.80
C GLU A 162 -20.16 -13.41 19.49
N THR A 163 -20.98 -12.38 19.24
CA THR A 163 -21.75 -12.28 17.99
C THR A 163 -20.84 -12.00 16.80
N GLU A 164 -19.85 -11.12 16.96
CA GLU A 164 -18.83 -10.86 15.93
C GLU A 164 -17.97 -12.10 15.69
N ALA A 165 -17.58 -12.81 16.74
CA ALA A 165 -16.82 -14.06 16.64
C ALA A 165 -17.56 -15.13 15.83
N GLN A 166 -18.88 -15.20 15.97
CA GLN A 166 -19.71 -16.14 15.22
C GLN A 166 -19.95 -15.71 13.77
N SER A 167 -19.88 -14.39 13.49
CA SER A 167 -20.03 -13.83 12.14
C SER A 167 -18.76 -13.91 11.31
N TYR A 168 -17.60 -13.90 11.97
CA TYR A 168 -16.27 -14.06 11.35
C TYR A 168 -16.03 -15.52 10.93
#